data_AF-A0ABD6I5E4-F1
#
_entry.id   AF-A0ABD6I5E4-F1
#
_cell.length_a   1.000
_cell.length_b   1.000
_cell.length_c   1.000
_cell.angle_alpha   90.00
_cell.angle_beta   90.00
_cell.angle_gamma   90.00
#
_symmetry.space_group_name_H-M   'P 1'
#
loop_
_entity.id
_entity.type
_entity.pdbx_description
1 polymer ?
#
loop_
_entity_poly.entity_id
_entity_poly.type
_entity_poly.pdbx_seq_one_letter_code
_entity_poly.pdbx_strand_id
1 'polypeptide(L)'
;MSKQTGGQAFPRQQWDYDGQNNVLQYQEEGMTLRDYFAAKALSGLLANYPESNCHPVAAGNADEVAKQAYMLADAMLKARGDA
;
A
#
# COMPACT_ATOMS: atom_id res chain seq x y z
N MET A 1 18.81 4.33 1.94
CA MET A 1 17.55 3.60 2.24
C MET A 1 16.91 3.25 0.91
N SER A 2 17.21 2.07 0.37
CA SER A 2 16.82 1.62 -0.97
C SER A 2 15.30 1.47 -1.06
N LYS A 3 14.67 2.29 -1.91
CA LYS A 3 13.23 2.18 -2.23
C LYS A 3 13.04 0.99 -3.19
N GLN A 4 12.91 -0.22 -2.64
CA GLN A 4 12.51 -1.42 -3.37
C GLN A 4 10.98 -1.44 -3.48
N THR A 5 10.42 -0.70 -4.44
CA THR A 5 8.97 -0.45 -4.55
C THR A 5 8.18 -1.55 -5.27
N GLY A 6 8.73 -2.78 -5.36
CA GLY A 6 8.17 -3.87 -6.18
C GLY A 6 8.24 -5.24 -5.52
N GLY A 7 8.29 -5.30 -4.19
CA GLY A 7 8.17 -6.56 -3.44
C GLY A 7 6.76 -7.16 -3.54
N GLN A 8 6.57 -8.34 -2.97
CA GLN A 8 5.28 -9.03 -2.99
C GLN A 8 4.24 -8.27 -2.15
N ALA A 9 3.08 -7.95 -2.73
CA ALA A 9 2.04 -7.16 -2.05
C ALA A 9 1.44 -7.88 -0.82
N PHE A 10 1.36 -9.21 -0.88
CA PHE A 10 0.87 -10.06 0.20
C PHE A 10 2.03 -10.90 0.75
N PRO A 11 2.06 -11.18 2.07
CA PRO A 11 3.09 -12.03 2.65
C PRO A 11 3.07 -13.42 2.03
N ARG A 12 4.25 -13.94 1.66
CA ARG A 12 4.44 -15.37 1.41
C ARG A 12 5.29 -15.99 2.50
N GLN A 13 4.97 -17.24 2.82
CA GLN A 13 5.91 -18.10 3.53
C GLN A 13 7.06 -18.42 2.58
N GLN A 14 8.27 -18.02 2.97
CA GLN A 14 9.50 -18.51 2.37
C GLN A 14 10.22 -19.40 3.35
N TRP A 15 10.71 -20.49 2.80
CA TRP A 15 11.57 -21.42 3.48
C TRP A 15 12.96 -21.14 2.95
N ASP A 16 13.78 -20.49 3.77
CA ASP A 16 15.20 -20.36 3.49
C ASP A 16 15.94 -21.43 4.29
N TYR A 17 17.09 -21.87 3.80
CA TYR A 17 17.90 -22.85 4.52
C TYR A 17 19.13 -22.14 5.06
N ASP A 18 19.39 -22.25 6.37
CA ASP A 18 20.75 -22.02 6.83
C ASP A 18 21.64 -23.11 6.19
N GLY A 19 22.91 -22.84 5.92
CA GLY A 19 23.82 -23.83 5.31
C GLY A 19 24.04 -25.12 6.13
N GLN A 20 23.25 -25.34 7.19
CA GLN A 20 23.22 -26.49 8.09
C GLN A 20 21.91 -27.29 7.93
N ASN A 21 21.12 -26.99 6.88
CA ASN A 21 19.88 -27.70 6.52
C ASN A 21 18.73 -27.48 7.53
N ASN A 22 18.79 -26.43 8.34
CA ASN A 22 17.66 -26.01 9.15
C ASN A 22 16.78 -25.05 8.35
N VAL A 23 15.48 -25.22 8.52
CA VAL A 23 14.47 -24.38 7.88
C VAL A 23 14.36 -23.06 8.64
N LEU A 24 14.84 -21.97 8.03
CA LEU A 24 14.57 -20.63 8.49
C LEU A 24 13.18 -20.24 8.00
N GLN A 25 12.26 -20.11 8.94
CA GLN A 25 10.92 -19.59 8.66
C GLN A 25 11.05 -18.08 8.45
N TYR A 26 11.20 -17.66 7.19
CA TYR A 26 11.24 -16.24 6.83
C TYR A 26 9.92 -15.84 6.19
N GLN A 27 9.18 -14.95 6.86
CA GLN A 27 7.98 -14.36 6.31
C GLN A 27 8.38 -13.05 5.62
N GLU A 28 8.14 -12.95 4.32
CA GLU A 28 8.29 -11.65 3.65
C GLU A 28 7.30 -10.66 4.24
N GLU A 29 7.80 -9.50 4.65
CA GLU A 29 6.94 -8.37 5.03
C GLU A 29 6.16 -7.94 3.79
N GLY A 30 4.84 -8.17 3.80
CA GLY A 30 3.94 -7.68 2.77
C GLY A 30 3.69 -6.17 2.89
N MET A 31 2.63 -5.67 2.28
CA MET A 31 2.25 -4.26 2.43
C MET A 31 1.94 -3.89 3.89
N THR A 32 2.26 -2.66 4.30
CA THR A 32 1.81 -2.18 5.61
C THR A 32 0.29 -2.03 5.61
N LEU A 33 -0.35 -2.06 6.79
CA LEU A 33 -1.79 -1.81 6.88
C LEU A 33 -2.16 -0.39 6.39
N ARG A 34 -1.25 0.57 6.56
CA ARG A 34 -1.39 1.92 6.03
C ARG A 34 -1.50 1.90 4.51
N ASP A 35 -0.62 1.17 3.83
CA ASP A 35 -0.63 1.02 2.38
C ASP A 35 -1.93 0.35 1.92
N TYR A 36 -2.48 -0.57 2.72
CA TYR A 36 -3.72 -1.27 2.41
C TYR A 36 -4.92 -0.32 2.45
N PHE A 37 -5.02 0.49 3.52
CA PHE A 37 -6.04 1.51 3.61
C PHE A 37 -5.90 2.58 2.52
N ALA A 38 -4.67 3.00 2.21
CA ALA A 38 -4.42 3.96 1.14
C ALA A 38 -4.86 3.40 -0.23
N ALA A 39 -4.54 2.14 -0.53
CA ALA A 39 -4.99 1.49 -1.77
C ALA A 39 -6.52 1.43 -1.87
N LYS A 40 -7.22 1.10 -0.77
CA LYS A 40 -8.69 1.08 -0.71
C LYS A 40 -9.28 2.49 -0.90
N ALA A 41 -8.71 3.49 -0.23
CA ALA A 41 -9.11 4.88 -0.35
C ALA A 41 -8.94 5.38 -1.80
N LEU A 42 -7.80 5.08 -2.41
CA LEU A 42 -7.48 5.45 -3.79
C LEU A 42 -8.52 4.91 -4.78
N SER A 43 -8.92 3.65 -4.66
CA SER A 43 -9.96 3.08 -5.54
C SER A 43 -11.29 3.84 -5.43
N GLY A 44 -11.71 4.22 -4.22
CA GLY A 44 -12.93 5.01 -4.02
C GLY A 44 -12.82 6.43 -4.57
N LEU A 45 -11.68 7.10 -4.35
CA LEU A 45 -11.42 8.44 -4.86
C LEU A 45 -11.49 8.47 -6.40
N LEU A 46 -10.84 7.51 -7.07
CA LEU A 46 -10.81 7.44 -8.54
C LEU A 46 -12.16 7.04 -9.16
N ALA A 47 -13.03 6.35 -8.43
CA ALA A 47 -14.34 5.94 -8.95
C ALA A 47 -15.36 7.09 -9.04
N ASN A 48 -15.14 8.21 -8.34
CA ASN A 48 -16.10 9.31 -8.21
C ASN A 48 -15.92 10.46 -9.24
N TYR A 49 -15.06 10.30 -10.25
CA TYR A 49 -14.83 11.36 -11.23
C TYR A 49 -15.90 11.34 -12.33
N PRO A 50 -16.60 12.47 -12.59
CA PRO A 50 -17.58 12.54 -13.67
C PRO A 50 -16.88 12.50 -15.04
N GLU A 51 -17.54 11.94 -16.06
CA GLU A 51 -17.02 11.87 -17.44
C GLU A 51 -16.65 13.25 -18.01
N SER A 52 -17.30 14.32 -17.52
CA SER A 52 -17.03 15.70 -17.92
C SER A 52 -15.69 16.24 -17.43
N ASN A 53 -15.03 15.58 -16.47
CA ASN A 53 -13.74 15.99 -15.93
C ASN A 53 -12.64 15.02 -16.38
N CYS A 54 -11.46 15.57 -16.66
CA CYS A 54 -10.29 14.73 -16.93
C CYS A 54 -9.90 13.96 -15.67
N HIS A 55 -9.73 12.65 -15.81
CA HIS A 55 -9.28 11.79 -14.71
C HIS A 55 -7.99 12.35 -14.08
N PRO A 56 -7.86 12.43 -12.75
CA PRO A 56 -6.78 13.17 -12.09
C PRO A 56 -5.38 12.66 -12.49
N VAL A 57 -5.24 11.36 -12.75
CA VAL A 57 -3.98 10.78 -13.25
C VAL A 57 -3.64 11.31 -14.65
N ALA A 58 -4.63 11.45 -15.54
CA ALA A 58 -4.44 11.99 -16.88
C ALA A 58 -4.23 13.52 -16.86
N ALA A 59 -4.79 14.21 -15.85
CA ALA A 59 -4.63 15.65 -15.65
C ALA A 59 -3.29 16.04 -14.95
N GLY A 60 -2.42 15.07 -14.62
CA GLY A 60 -1.16 15.34 -13.93
C GLY A 60 -1.28 15.56 -12.41
N ASN A 61 -2.45 15.25 -11.83
CA ASN A 61 -2.75 15.42 -10.40
C ASN A 61 -2.57 14.13 -9.58
N ALA A 62 -1.79 13.17 -10.08
CA ALA A 62 -1.60 11.86 -9.44
C ALA A 62 -1.04 11.98 -8.00
N ASP A 63 -0.10 12.91 -7.78
CA ASP A 63 0.54 13.11 -6.47
C ASP A 63 -0.45 13.58 -5.40
N GLU A 64 -1.38 14.46 -5.76
CA GLU A 64 -2.40 14.97 -4.83
C GLU A 64 -3.39 13.87 -4.44
N VAL A 65 -3.82 13.05 -5.42
CA VAL A 65 -4.71 11.92 -5.12
C VAL A 65 -4.02 10.89 -4.22
N ALA A 66 -2.74 10.60 -4.47
CA ALA A 66 -1.97 9.72 -3.59
C ALA A 66 -1.89 10.28 -2.16
N LYS A 67 -1.63 11.58 -2.01
CA LYS A 67 -1.59 12.26 -0.71
C LYS A 67 -2.93 12.16 0.03
N GLN A 68 -4.05 12.38 -0.66
CA GLN A 68 -5.39 12.25 -0.08
C GLN A 68 -5.69 10.82 0.39
N ALA A 69 -5.29 9.81 -0.39
CA ALA A 69 -5.46 8.41 -0.03
C ALA A 69 -4.69 8.06 1.26
N TYR A 70 -3.44 8.52 1.40
CA TYR A 70 -2.66 8.31 2.63
C TYR A 70 -3.20 9.09 3.83
N MET A 71 -3.73 10.30 3.63
CA MET A 71 -4.41 11.04 4.72
C MET A 71 -5.60 10.27 5.27
N LEU A 72 -6.39 9.64 4.39
CA LEU A 72 -7.51 8.80 4.82
C LEU A 72 -7.03 7.53 5.54
N ALA A 73 -5.95 6.91 5.05
CA ALA A 73 -5.33 5.77 5.72
C ALA A 73 -4.85 6.12 7.15
N ASP A 74 -4.21 7.26 7.33
CA ASP A 74 -3.75 7.76 8.63
C ASP A 74 -4.93 8.04 9.57
N ALA A 75 -6.03 8.60 9.04
CA ALA A 75 -7.26 8.79 9.81
C ALA A 75 -7.89 7.46 10.26
N MET A 76 -7.87 6.42 9.42
CA MET A 76 -8.34 5.08 9.78
C MET A 76 -7.48 4.42 10.85
N LEU A 77 -6.15 4.56 10.78
CA LEU A 77 -5.24 4.07 11.83
C LEU A 77 -5.47 4.78 13.16
N LYS A 78 -5.65 6.11 13.12
CA LYS A 78 -5.97 6.90 14.31
C LYS A 78 -7.31 6.51 14.92
N ALA A 79 -8.34 6.29 14.09
CA ALA A 79 -9.66 5.85 14.57
C ALA A 79 -9.61 4.46 15.23
N ARG A 80 -8.66 3.61 14.83
CA ARG A 80 -8.44 2.29 15.42
C ARG A 80 -7.71 2.34 16.77
N GLY A 81 -6.97 3.41 17.06
CA GLY A 81 -6.13 3.55 18.26
C GLY A 81 -4.67 3.16 18.06
N ASP A 82 -4.22 3.04 16.81
CA ASP A 82 -2.89 2.54 16.44
C ASP A 82 -1.96 3.68 15.95
N ALA A 83 -2.20 4.91 16.42
CA ALA A 83 -1.48 6.12 16.00
C ALA A 83 -0.57 6.68 17.10
#